data_AF-A0A3A5VW65-F1
#
_entry.id   AF-A0A3A5VW65-F1
#
_cell.length_a   1.000
_cell.length_b   1.000
_cell.length_c   1.000
_cell.angle_alpha   90.00
_cell.angle_beta   90.00
_cell.angle_gamma   90.00
#
_symmetry.space_group_name_H-M   'P 1'
#
loop_
_entity.id
_entity.type
_entity.pdbx_description
1 polymer ?
#
loop_
_entity_poly.entity_id
_entity_poly.type
_entity_poly.pdbx_seq_one_letter_code
_entity_poly.pdbx_strand_id
1 'polypeptide(L)' 'MTDTLLGRNETVGSTYPMWLDRVIFISAIVGFVFLNQYLWDTIQSTWLQWVASVALAIFLLIMTEVSGRIIQMLRANA' A
#
# COMPACT_ATOMS: atom_id res chain seq x y z
N MET A 1 25.50 10.09 16.39
CA MET A 1 26.47 10.91 15.62
C MET A 1 27.30 9.93 14.83
N THR A 2 27.22 9.98 13.52
CA THR A 2 27.98 9.11 12.61
C THR A 2 28.72 10.02 11.67
N ASP A 3 30.05 10.05 11.77
CA ASP A 3 30.88 10.69 10.76
C ASP A 3 30.66 9.92 9.46
N THR A 4 30.13 10.60 8.43
CA THR A 4 30.05 9.99 7.10
C THR A 4 31.46 9.78 6.55
N LEU A 5 31.61 9.03 5.46
CA LEU A 5 32.91 8.80 4.81
C LEU A 5 33.61 10.11 4.38
N LEU A 6 32.87 11.23 4.32
CA LEU A 6 33.37 12.57 4.03
C LEU A 6 33.58 13.43 5.29
N GLY A 7 33.47 12.85 6.49
CA GLY A 7 33.60 13.56 7.77
C GLY A 7 32.50 14.59 8.02
N ARG A 8 31.37 14.51 7.28
CA ARG A 8 30.23 15.41 7.48
C ARG A 8 29.37 14.88 8.63
N ASN A 9 29.10 15.76 9.60
CA ASN A 9 28.18 15.46 10.68
C ASN A 9 26.74 15.57 10.15
N GLU A 10 26.15 14.42 9.82
CA GLU A 10 24.77 14.32 9.33
C GLU A 10 23.88 13.76 10.43
N THR A 11 22.73 14.40 10.63
CA THR A 11 21.64 13.83 11.42
C THR A 11 21.03 12.70 10.59
N VAL A 12 21.14 11.46 11.10
CA VAL A 12 20.48 10.31 10.48
C VAL A 12 18.97 10.60 10.46
N GLY A 13 18.43 10.79 9.26
CA GLY A 13 16.99 10.94 9.06
C GLY A 13 16.27 9.75 9.69
N SER A 14 15.21 10.01 10.46
CA SER A 14 14.54 8.92 11.18
C SER A 14 14.04 7.87 10.16
N THR A 15 14.18 6.59 10.50
CA THR A 15 13.88 5.47 9.60
C THR A 15 12.37 5.34 9.39
N TYR A 16 11.92 5.22 8.14
CA TYR A 16 10.51 4.92 7.86
C TYR A 16 10.18 3.48 8.31
N PRO A 17 9.13 3.27 9.12
CA PRO A 17 8.75 1.95 9.57
C PRO A 17 8.14 1.10 8.44
N MET A 18 8.97 0.27 7.78
CA MET A 18 8.53 -0.64 6.71
C MET A 18 7.42 -1.62 7.12
N TRP A 19 7.20 -1.85 8.42
CA TRP A 19 6.10 -2.70 8.89
C TRP A 19 4.73 -2.10 8.59
N LEU A 20 4.63 -0.77 8.46
CA LEU A 20 3.37 -0.08 8.19
C LEU A 20 2.85 -0.42 6.79
N ASP A 21 3.72 -0.43 5.78
CA ASP A 21 3.37 -0.85 4.41
C ASP A 21 2.86 -2.29 4.38
N ARG A 22 3.44 -3.17 5.22
CA ARG A 22 3.00 -4.57 5.33
C ARG A 22 1.60 -4.67 5.93
N VAL A 23 1.27 -3.87 6.94
CA VAL A 23 -0.07 -3.83 7.53
C VAL A 23 -1.10 -3.33 6.52
N ILE A 24 -0.78 -2.27 5.77
CA ILE A 24 -1.65 -1.73 4.71
C ILE A 24 -1.85 -2.77 3.60
N PHE A 25 -0.79 -3.49 3.22
CA PHE A 25 -0.91 -4.54 2.21
C PHE A 25 -1.76 -5.73 2.69
N ILE A 26 -1.58 -6.16 3.94
CA ILE A 26 -2.40 -7.23 4.52
C ILE A 26 -3.88 -6.79 4.60
N SER A 27 -4.15 -5.55 5.00
CA SER A 27 -5.53 -5.04 5.02
C SER A 27 -6.14 -4.97 3.62
N ALA A 28 -5.35 -4.63 2.59
CA ALA A 28 -5.78 -4.68 1.19
C ALA A 28 -6.12 -6.11 0.74
N ILE A 29 -5.35 -7.13 1.14
CA ILE A 29 -5.66 -8.54 0.85
C ILE A 29 -6.97 -8.94 1.51
N VAL A 30 -7.14 -8.63 2.79
CA VAL A 30 -8.38 -8.94 3.53
C VAL A 30 -9.57 -8.24 2.88
N GLY A 31 -9.42 -6.95 2.54
CA GLY A 31 -10.43 -6.18 1.81
C GLY A 31 -10.76 -6.78 0.45
N PHE A 32 -9.75 -7.24 -0.31
CA PHE A 32 -9.95 -7.92 -1.58
C PHE A 32 -10.83 -9.15 -1.42
N VAL A 33 -10.58 -10.01 -0.42
CA VAL A 33 -11.36 -11.24 -0.23
C VAL A 33 -12.85 -10.92 -0.04
N PHE A 34 -13.20 -10.00 0.86
CA PHE A 34 -14.60 -9.66 1.13
C PHE A 34 -15.26 -8.90 -0.01
N LEU A 35 -14.58 -7.92 -0.60
CA LEU A 35 -15.11 -7.15 -1.72
C LEU A 35 -15.28 -7.99 -2.98
N ASN A 36 -14.33 -8.91 -3.23
CA ASN A 36 -14.41 -9.80 -4.38
C ASN A 36 -15.55 -10.82 -4.21
N GLN A 37 -15.78 -11.32 -3.00
CA GLN A 37 -16.97 -12.16 -2.74
C GLN A 37 -18.27 -11.39 -3.04
N TYR A 38 -18.41 -10.18 -2.50
CA TYR A 38 -19.57 -9.32 -2.77
C TYR A 38 -19.76 -9.05 -4.28
N LEU A 39 -18.65 -8.81 -4.99
CA LEU A 39 -18.65 -8.58 -6.43
C LEU A 39 -19.16 -9.80 -7.21
N TRP A 40 -18.73 -11.00 -6.83
CA TRP A 40 -19.17 -12.25 -7.47
C TRP A 40 -20.64 -12.56 -7.20
N ASP A 41 -21.15 -12.21 -6.03
CA ASP A 41 -22.58 -12.36 -5.69
C ASP A 41 -23.46 -11.35 -6.44
N THR A 42 -22.90 -10.19 -6.83
CA THR A 42 -23.64 -9.09 -7.47
C THR A 42 -23.68 -9.23 -9.00
N ILE A 43 -22.59 -9.69 -9.61
CA ILE A 43 -22.45 -9.74 -11.08
C ILE A 43 -22.84 -11.14 -11.58
N GLN A 44 -23.84 -11.22 -12.46
CA GLN A 44 -24.28 -12.52 -13.00
C GLN A 44 -23.41 -13.06 -14.15
N SER A 45 -22.73 -12.19 -14.89
CA SER A 45 -21.85 -12.62 -16.00
C SER A 45 -20.48 -13.03 -15.48
N THR A 46 -20.11 -14.29 -15.68
CA THR A 46 -18.81 -14.83 -15.28
C THR A 46 -17.64 -14.07 -15.89
N TRP A 47 -17.75 -13.62 -17.15
CA TRP A 47 -16.70 -12.81 -17.78
C TRP A 47 -16.50 -11.47 -17.05
N LEU A 48 -17.60 -10.81 -16.70
CA LEU A 48 -17.54 -9.54 -15.96
C LEU A 48 -17.04 -9.74 -14.53
N GLN A 49 -17.36 -10.86 -13.87
CA GLN A 49 -16.81 -11.21 -12.55
C GLN A 49 -15.27 -11.24 -12.61
N TRP A 50 -14.69 -11.95 -13.58
CA TRP A 50 -13.24 -12.02 -13.75
C TRP A 50 -12.60 -10.67 -14.01
N VAL A 51 -13.14 -9.90 -14.98
CA VAL A 51 -12.62 -8.58 -15.32
C VAL A 51 -12.64 -7.66 -14.09
N ALA A 52 -13.75 -7.65 -13.36
CA ALA A 52 -13.90 -6.76 -12.23
C ALA A 52 -13.09 -7.25 -11.00
N SER A 53 -12.84 -8.56 -10.86
CA SER A 53 -11.88 -9.11 -9.88
C SER A 53 -10.46 -8.61 -10.15
N VAL A 54 -10.02 -8.66 -11.41
CA VAL A 54 -8.67 -8.18 -11.80
C VAL A 54 -8.58 -6.66 -11.60
N ALA A 55 -9.60 -5.91 -12.01
CA ALA A 55 -9.65 -4.46 -11.81
C ALA A 55 -9.59 -4.10 -10.31
N LEU A 56 -10.34 -4.81 -9.46
CA LEU A 56 -10.33 -4.63 -8.01
C LEU A 56 -8.94 -4.92 -7.42
N ALA A 57 -8.28 -6.00 -7.84
CA ALA A 57 -6.93 -6.33 -7.37
C ALA A 57 -5.93 -5.22 -7.71
N ILE A 58 -5.92 -4.76 -8.97
CA ILE A 58 -5.05 -3.67 -9.41
C ILE A 58 -5.35 -2.39 -8.64
N PHE A 59 -6.63 -2.04 -8.46
CA PHE A 59 -7.04 -0.87 -7.71
C PHE A 59 -6.53 -0.90 -6.27
N LEU A 60 -6.66 -2.02 -5.56
CA LEU A 60 -6.18 -2.15 -4.19
C LEU A 60 -4.65 -2.09 -4.08
N LEU A 61 -3.92 -2.60 -5.06
CA LEU A 61 -2.47 -2.44 -5.14
C LEU A 61 -2.06 -0.98 -5.30
N ILE A 62 -2.75 -0.24 -6.19
CA ILE A 62 -2.53 1.20 -6.36
C ILE A 62 -2.82 1.94 -5.05
N MET A 63 -3.92 1.61 -4.37
CA MET A 63 -4.27 2.25 -3.09
C MET A 63 -3.26 1.97 -1.99
N THR A 64 -2.66 0.78 -1.98
CA THR A 64 -1.57 0.43 -1.04
C THR A 64 -0.36 1.34 -1.26
N GLU A 65 0.07 1.49 -2.52
CA GLU A 65 1.20 2.34 -2.89
C GLU A 65 0.93 3.83 -2.59
N VAL A 66 -0.25 4.33 -2.95
CA VAL A 66 -0.66 5.71 -2.69
C VAL A 66 -0.66 6.00 -1.19
N SER A 67 -1.17 5.06 -0.39
CA SER A 67 -1.19 5.19 1.08
C SER A 67 0.21 5.28 1.66
N GLY A 68 1.13 4.40 1.23
CA GLY A 68 2.53 4.44 1.64
C GLY A 68 3.20 5.78 1.28
N ARG A 69 2.97 6.29 0.07
CA ARG A 69 3.49 7.59 -0.37
C ARG A 69 2.92 8.76 0.43
N ILE A 70 1.64 8.74 0.77
CA ILE A 70 1.01 9.78 1.61
C ILE A 70 1.67 9.80 3.00
N ILE A 71 1.88 8.64 3.63
CA ILE A 71 2.49 8.58 4.96
C ILE A 71 3.94 9.08 4.91
N GLN A 72 4.70 8.67 3.90
CA GLN A 72 6.07 9.15 3.69
C GLN A 72 6.10 10.68 3.46
N MET A 73 5.18 11.22 2.68
CA MET A 73 5.05 12.66 2.43
C MET A 73 4.69 13.45 3.70
N LEU A 74 3.70 12.99 4.47
CA LEU A 74 3.30 13.64 5.72
C LEU A 74 4.46 13.67 6.71
N ARG A 75 5.24 12.59 6.76
CA ARG A 75 6.41 12.49 7.64
C ARG A 75 7.58 13.33 7.16
N ALA A 76 7.79 13.47 5.86
CA ALA A 76 8.83 14.34 5.31
C ALA A 76 8.54 15.83 5.55
N ASN A 77 7.26 16.19 5.68
CA ASN A 77 6.80 17.55 5.93
C ASN A 77 6.57 17.87 7.43
N ALA A 78 6.82 16.90 8.33
CA ALA A 78 6.69 17.04 9.78
C ALA A 78 8.06 17.26 10.44
#